data_AF-A0A7S7Z7V0-F1
#
_entry.id   AF-A0A7S7Z7V0-F1
#
_cell.length_a   1.000
_cell.length_b   1.000
_cell.length_c   1.000
_cell.angle_alpha   90.00
_cell.angle_beta   90.00
_cell.angle_gamma   90.00
#
_symmetry.space_group_name_H-M   'P 1'
#
loop_
_entity.id
_entity.type
_entity.pdbx_description
1 polymer ?
#
loop_
_entity_poly.entity_id
_entity_poly.type
_entity_poly.pdbx_seq_one_letter_code
_entity_poly.pdbx_strand_id
1 'polypeptide(L)' 'MRKSDVTCPKYQAGYRRIELTSKGGPAGEFRCLVCSEVLERMDGSTDIAFRLTVQPNANSYAF' A
#
# COMPACT_ATOMS: atom_id res chain seq x y z
N MET A 1 1.89 -8.81 -14.46
CA MET A 1 2.21 -8.44 -13.07
C MET A 1 2.92 -7.10 -13.08
N ARG A 2 2.45 -6.14 -12.30
CA ARG A 2 3.04 -4.80 -12.19
C ARG A 2 3.51 -4.57 -10.76
N LYS A 3 4.66 -3.90 -10.59
CA LYS A 3 5.11 -3.41 -9.29
C LYS A 3 4.75 -1.93 -9.20
N SER A 4 4.28 -1.52 -8.04
CA SER A 4 3.89 -0.14 -7.76
C SER A 4 4.03 0.10 -6.26
N ASP A 5 4.10 1.37 -5.88
CA ASP A 5 4.29 1.80 -4.51
C ASP A 5 3.22 2.84 -4.15
N VAL A 6 2.88 2.93 -2.86
CA VAL A 6 2.06 4.01 -2.30
C VAL A 6 2.68 4.46 -0.99
N THR A 7 2.69 5.77 -0.76
CA THR A 7 3.23 6.34 0.47
C THR A 7 2.15 7.15 1.16
N CYS A 8 2.01 6.96 2.47
CA CYS A 8 1.12 7.79 3.28
C CYS A 8 1.71 9.21 3.40
N PRO A 9 0.98 10.26 3.00
CA PRO A 9 1.51 11.62 3.05
C PRO A 9 1.74 12.11 4.49
N LYS A 10 1.00 11.57 5.46
CA LYS A 10 1.02 12.02 6.86
C LYS A 10 2.15 11.41 7.69
N TYR A 11 2.37 10.10 7.55
CA TYR A 11 3.36 9.35 8.37
C TYR A 11 4.49 8.75 7.54
N GLN A 12 4.52 8.98 6.22
CA GLN A 12 5.55 8.47 5.32
C GLN A 12 5.67 6.93 5.29
N ALA A 13 4.65 6.21 5.80
CA ALA A 13 4.55 4.76 5.67
C ALA A 13 4.46 4.37 4.19
N GLY A 14 5.41 3.55 3.75
CA GLY A 14 5.50 3.04 2.38
C GLY A 14 4.83 1.68 2.24
N TYR A 15 4.19 1.46 1.10
CA TYR A 15 3.50 0.22 0.75
C TYR A 15 3.89 -0.20 -0.65
N ARG A 16 4.69 -1.26 -0.75
CA ARG A 16 5.13 -1.82 -2.03
C ARG A 16 4.24 -2.99 -2.40
N ARG A 17 3.71 -3.01 -3.63
CA ARG A 17 2.71 -4.00 -4.04
C ARG A 17 3.03 -4.67 -5.37
N ILE A 18 2.52 -5.89 -5.50
CA ILE A 18 2.49 -6.64 -6.76
C ILE A 18 1.03 -6.73 -7.21
N GLU A 19 0.74 -6.14 -8.36
CA GLU A 19 -0.58 -6.08 -8.98
C GLU A 19 -0.69 -7.13 -10.10
N LEU A 20 -1.78 -7.90 -10.10
CA LEU A 20 -2.13 -8.84 -11.17
C LEU A 20 -3.14 -8.19 -12.13
N THR A 21 -2.65 -7.35 -13.04
CA THR A 21 -3.50 -6.58 -13.99
C THR A 21 -4.36 -7.44 -14.93
N SER A 22 -4.07 -8.75 -15.04
CA SER A 22 -4.85 -9.70 -15.83
C SER A 22 -5.98 -10.37 -15.05
N LYS A 23 -6.15 -10.03 -13.76
CA LYS A 23 -7.12 -10.65 -12.86
C LYS A 23 -7.80 -9.55 -12.02
N GLY A 24 -9.13 -9.59 -11.97
CA GLY A 24 -9.90 -8.73 -11.07
C GLY A 24 -9.69 -9.10 -9.60
N GLY A 25 -9.82 -8.10 -8.73
CA GLY A 25 -9.65 -8.21 -7.28
C GLY A 25 -10.84 -7.63 -6.51
N PRO A 26 -10.77 -7.63 -5.18
CA PRO A 26 -11.79 -6.98 -4.36
C PRO A 26 -11.76 -5.46 -4.56
N ALA A 27 -12.94 -4.85 -4.77
CA ALA A 27 -13.11 -3.40 -4.69
C ALA A 27 -13.12 -2.93 -3.23
N GLY A 28 -12.75 -1.67 -2.99
CA GLY A 28 -12.78 -1.08 -1.64
C GLY A 28 -11.74 0.02 -1.44
N GLU A 29 -11.45 0.32 -0.17
CA GLU A 29 -10.46 1.33 0.20
C GLU A 29 -9.26 0.67 0.86
N PHE A 30 -8.06 1.09 0.47
CA PHE A 30 -6.86 0.80 1.24
C PHE A 30 -6.51 2.00 2.10
N ARG A 31 -6.39 1.76 3.41
CA ARG A 31 -6.08 2.78 4.41
C ARG A 31 -4.67 2.60 4.92
N CYS A 32 -4.02 3.71 5.26
CA CYS A 32 -2.74 3.68 5.96
C CYS A 32 -2.89 2.88 7.25
N LEU A 33 -2.07 1.85 7.41
CA LEU A 33 -2.06 1.00 8.60
C LEU A 33 -1.57 1.71 9.87
N VAL A 34 -1.06 2.94 9.77
CA VAL A 34 -0.58 3.76 10.90
C VAL A 34 -1.61 4.80 11.33
N CYS A 35 -2.25 5.49 10.37
CA CYS A 35 -3.13 6.63 10.68
C CYS A 35 -4.53 6.57 10.08
N SER A 36 -4.88 5.45 9.44
CA SER A 36 -6.20 5.17 8.87
C SER A 36 -6.67 6.10 7.74
N GLU A 37 -5.79 6.97 7.24
CA GLU A 37 -6.00 7.82 6.07
C GLU A 37 -6.26 6.96 4.83
N VAL A 38 -7.23 7.32 3.98
CA VAL A 38 -7.50 6.60 2.74
C VAL A 38 -6.37 6.91 1.75
N LEU A 39 -5.63 5.87 1.32
CA LEU A 39 -4.52 6.00 0.38
C LEU A 39 -4.94 5.65 -1.04
N GLU A 40 -5.79 4.65 -1.21
CA GLU A 40 -6.23 4.18 -2.53
C GLU A 40 -7.71 3.78 -2.48
N ARG A 41 -8.42 4.04 -3.57
CA ARG A 41 -9.74 3.46 -3.87
C ARG A 41 -9.58 2.47 -5.01
N MET A 42 -9.91 1.22 -4.75
CA MET A 42 -9.79 0.11 -5.69
C MET A 42 -11.17 -0.18 -6.27
N ASP A 43 -11.26 -0.20 -7.60
CA ASP A 43 -12.49 -0.47 -8.35
C ASP A 43 -12.72 -1.98 -8.59
N GLY A 44 -11.76 -2.83 -8.20
CA GLY A 44 -11.80 -4.27 -8.40
C GLY A 44 -11.30 -4.75 -9.77
N SER A 45 -10.86 -3.85 -10.65
CA SER A 45 -10.33 -4.20 -11.98
C SER A 45 -9.01 -4.98 -11.91
N THR A 46 -8.24 -4.80 -10.83
CA THR A 46 -6.92 -5.39 -10.64
C THR A 46 -6.78 -5.98 -9.24
N ASP A 47 -6.25 -7.21 -9.16
CA ASP A 47 -5.95 -7.90 -7.90
C ASP A 47 -4.59 -7.48 -7.32
N ILE A 48 -4.54 -7.27 -6.00
CA ILE A 48 -3.30 -6.96 -5.28
C ILE A 48 -2.83 -8.23 -4.57
N ALA A 49 -1.98 -9.02 -5.23
CA ALA A 49 -1.56 -10.32 -4.71
C ALA A 49 -0.66 -10.22 -3.47
N PHE A 50 0.19 -9.19 -3.41
CA PHE A 50 1.10 -8.97 -2.28
C PHE A 50 1.23 -7.49 -1.97
N ARG A 51 1.30 -7.16 -0.67
CA ARG A 51 1.60 -5.81 -0.17
C ARG A 51 2.59 -5.90 0.99
N LEU A 52 3.79 -5.37 0.77
CA LEU A 52 4.80 -5.18 1.79
C LEU A 52 4.64 -3.78 2.39
N THR A 53 4.63 -3.71 3.72
CA THR A 53 4.55 -2.43 4.44
C THR A 53 5.91 -2.10 5.03
N VAL A 54 6.40 -0.89 4.79
CA VAL A 54 7.57 -0.30 5.42
C VAL A 54 7.10 0.90 6.23
N GLN A 55 7.07 0.75 7.54
CA GLN A 55 6.74 1.86 8.44
C GLN A 55 8.03 2.61 8.76
N PRO A 56 8.13 3.93 8.52
CA PRO A 56 9.28 4.70 8.99
C PRO A 56 9.21 4.74 10.52
N ASN A 57 10.23 4.16 11.14
CA ASN A 57 10.40 4.24 12.58
C ASN A 57 10.86 5.67 12.88
N ALA A 58 10.33 6.30 13.94
CA ALA A 58 10.92 7.54 14.45
C ALA A 58 12.36 7.35 14.98
N ASN A 59 12.87 6.11 15.07
CA ASN A 59 14.12 5.75 15.75
C ASN A 59 15.00 4.68 15.05
N SER A 60 14.82 4.36 13.77
CA SER A 60 15.59 3.26 13.11
C SER A 60 16.98 3.63 12.61
N TYR A 61 17.55 4.74 13.08
CA TYR A 61 18.94 5.12 12.79
C TYR A 61 19.78 5.30 14.07
N ALA A 62 19.47 4.58 15.15
CA ALA A 62 20.42 4.38 16.23
C ALA A 62 21.15 3.06 15.97
N PHE A 63 22.40 3.17 15.51
CA PHE A 63 23.38 2.09 15.45
C PHE A 63 23.74 1.60 16.86
#